data_AF-A0A7S3X093-F1
#
_entry.id   AF-A0A7S3X093-F1
#
_cell.length_a   1.000
_cell.length_b   1.000
_cell.length_c   1.000
_cell.angle_alpha   90.00
_cell.angle_beta   90.00
_cell.angle_gamma   90.00
#
_symmetry.space_group_name_H-M   'P 1'
#
loop_
_entity.id
_entity.type
_entity.pdbx_description
1 polymer ?
#
loop_
_entity_poly.entity_id
_entity_poly.type
_entity_poly.pdbx_seq_one_letter_code
_entity_poly.pdbx_strand_id
1 'polypeptide(L)'
;VKTSGAGAEGAADEEDEELLIRREVAPEEREAEADEYASWLKQQLSRAGPVDEAVTLRRYMLEEDLPPDEAFLRDYMLNAMWKRPVEADGGGGGDGVGSDGEGGGEEEGEEAGGTFSDREDDFERSHNFRYEEVGAARVVSHPRQVEGSLRRQAELGRKRQAKAEASERRAALKEKKAAELRRLKNLKKAEILERLQAIEKVSGGAGSLEGVDLSGDFDPDAWDKQMAAVFNDDYYAAADPELAAELEAAEEA
;
A
#
# COMPACT_ATOMS: atom_id res chain seq x y z
N VAL A 1 14.56 -32.70 -8.31
CA VAL A 1 13.16 -32.71 -7.84
C VAL A 1 12.28 -32.76 -9.06
N LYS A 2 11.61 -33.89 -9.29
CA LYS A 2 10.62 -34.06 -10.37
C LYS A 2 9.34 -33.36 -9.92
N THR A 3 8.85 -32.40 -10.68
CA THR A 3 7.47 -31.94 -10.59
C THR A 3 6.85 -32.05 -11.98
N SER A 4 6.14 -33.16 -12.15
CA SER A 4 5.12 -33.37 -13.16
C SER A 4 3.95 -32.43 -12.92
N GLY A 5 3.58 -31.64 -13.91
CA GLY A 5 2.30 -30.94 -13.97
C GLY A 5 1.63 -31.29 -15.28
N ALA A 6 0.63 -32.16 -15.23
CA ALA A 6 -0.23 -32.49 -16.35
C ALA A 6 -1.47 -31.58 -16.33
N GLY A 7 -1.92 -31.18 -17.52
CA GLY A 7 -3.31 -30.79 -17.77
C GLY A 7 -3.49 -29.45 -18.46
N ALA A 8 -3.81 -29.48 -19.76
CA ALA A 8 -5.10 -29.04 -20.30
C ALA A 8 -5.02 -29.01 -21.84
N GLU A 9 -5.80 -29.86 -22.49
CA GLU A 9 -6.07 -29.79 -23.92
C GLU A 9 -6.84 -28.50 -24.24
N GLY A 10 -6.34 -27.75 -25.22
CA GLY A 10 -7.05 -26.66 -25.89
C GLY A 10 -6.82 -26.82 -27.38
N ALA A 11 -7.76 -27.49 -28.05
CA ALA A 11 -7.81 -27.58 -29.50
C ALA A 11 -8.24 -26.23 -30.08
N ALA A 12 -7.29 -25.50 -30.69
CA ALA A 12 -7.54 -24.41 -31.61
C ALA A 12 -6.30 -24.20 -32.51
N ASP A 13 -6.46 -24.53 -33.79
CA ASP A 13 -5.62 -24.16 -34.95
C ASP A 13 -4.09 -24.29 -34.83
N GLU A 14 -3.59 -25.53 -34.95
CA GLU A 14 -2.16 -25.89 -35.13
C GLU A 14 -1.72 -25.90 -36.62
N GLU A 15 -2.16 -24.95 -37.46
CA GLU A 15 -1.66 -24.85 -38.85
C GLU A 15 -0.84 -23.57 -39.13
N ASP A 16 -0.83 -22.58 -38.23
CA ASP A 16 -0.17 -21.29 -38.46
C ASP A 16 1.04 -21.00 -37.53
N GLU A 17 1.35 -21.87 -36.55
CA GLU A 17 2.49 -21.68 -35.64
C GLU A 17 3.84 -22.27 -36.16
N GLU A 18 3.86 -22.93 -37.31
CA GLU A 18 5.09 -23.46 -37.94
C GLU A 18 5.86 -22.43 -38.79
N LEU A 19 5.28 -21.26 -39.04
CA LEU A 19 5.86 -20.23 -39.90
C LEU A 19 6.61 -19.18 -39.07
N LEU A 20 7.79 -19.55 -38.54
CA LEU A 20 8.92 -18.71 -38.02
C LEU A 20 9.49 -19.28 -36.70
N ILE A 21 10.09 -20.47 -36.75
CA ILE A 21 10.88 -20.99 -35.62
C ILE A 21 12.22 -20.26 -35.56
N ARG A 22 12.54 -19.67 -34.39
CA ARG A 22 13.85 -19.04 -34.14
C ARG A 22 14.95 -20.09 -34.22
N ARG A 23 15.77 -20.04 -35.29
CA ARG A 23 16.95 -20.90 -35.43
C ARG A 23 17.96 -20.57 -34.32
N GLU A 24 18.28 -21.56 -33.49
CA GLU A 24 19.42 -21.49 -32.59
C GLU A 24 20.70 -21.63 -33.44
N VAL A 25 21.36 -20.51 -33.72
CA VAL A 25 22.63 -20.50 -34.46
C VAL A 25 23.69 -21.18 -33.59
N ALA A 26 24.31 -22.23 -34.13
CA ALA A 26 25.38 -22.97 -33.46
C ALA A 26 26.59 -22.05 -33.21
N PRO A 27 27.40 -22.28 -32.15
CA PRO A 27 28.57 -21.43 -31.87
C PRO A 27 29.55 -21.38 -33.04
N GLU A 28 29.72 -22.49 -33.77
CA GLU A 28 30.59 -22.58 -34.95
C GLU A 28 30.07 -21.74 -36.13
N GLU A 29 28.75 -21.68 -36.34
CA GLU A 29 28.13 -20.84 -37.38
C GLU A 29 28.29 -19.36 -37.05
N ARG A 30 28.18 -18.98 -35.77
CA ARG A 30 28.41 -17.60 -35.32
C ARG A 30 29.86 -17.16 -35.52
N GLU A 31 30.81 -18.05 -35.31
CA GLU A 31 32.23 -17.79 -35.56
C GLU A 31 32.50 -17.62 -37.07
N ALA A 32 31.90 -18.48 -37.91
CA ALA A 32 31.99 -18.34 -39.37
C ALA A 32 31.37 -17.02 -39.87
N GLU A 33 30.18 -16.65 -39.38
CA GLU A 33 29.53 -15.37 -39.69
C GLU A 33 30.39 -14.18 -39.23
N ALA A 34 31.06 -14.28 -38.08
CA ALA A 34 31.95 -13.24 -37.59
C ALA A 34 33.22 -13.09 -38.45
N ASP A 35 33.79 -14.20 -38.92
CA ASP A 35 34.93 -14.21 -39.83
C ASP A 35 34.56 -13.66 -41.22
N GLU A 36 33.40 -14.04 -41.73
CA GLU A 36 32.82 -13.50 -42.96
C GLU A 36 32.59 -11.98 -42.83
N TYR A 37 31.97 -11.53 -41.74
CA TYR A 37 31.77 -10.12 -41.45
C TYR A 37 33.11 -9.36 -41.33
N ALA A 38 34.11 -9.94 -40.66
CA ALA A 38 35.44 -9.36 -40.55
C ALA A 38 36.13 -9.27 -41.92
N SER A 39 35.94 -10.26 -42.79
CA SER A 39 36.46 -10.24 -44.16
C SER A 39 35.77 -9.17 -45.01
N TRP A 40 34.44 -9.03 -44.90
CA TRP A 40 33.66 -8.00 -45.56
C TRP A 40 34.05 -6.61 -45.08
N LEU A 41 34.26 -6.42 -43.77
CA LEU A 41 34.68 -5.14 -43.20
C LEU A 41 36.10 -4.76 -43.67
N LYS A 42 37.03 -5.72 -43.74
CA LYS A 42 38.36 -5.52 -44.32
C LYS A 42 38.28 -5.18 -45.81
N GLN A 43 37.40 -5.85 -46.56
CA GLN A 43 37.15 -5.53 -47.97
C GLN A 43 36.59 -4.11 -48.12
N GLN A 44 35.67 -3.70 -47.25
CA GLN A 44 35.09 -2.37 -47.33
C GLN A 44 36.10 -1.28 -46.90
N LEU A 45 36.88 -1.53 -45.85
CA LEU A 45 37.92 -0.61 -45.39
C LEU A 45 39.07 -0.48 -46.40
N SER A 46 39.40 -1.55 -47.13
CA SER A 46 40.37 -1.48 -48.23
C SER A 46 39.83 -0.75 -49.47
N ARG A 47 38.51 -0.70 -49.65
CA ARG A 47 37.84 0.09 -50.69
C ARG A 47 37.67 1.57 -50.27
N ALA A 48 37.55 1.84 -48.98
CA ALA A 48 37.54 3.18 -48.42
C ALA A 48 38.97 3.76 -48.45
N GLY A 49 39.21 4.73 -49.35
CA GLY A 49 40.46 5.49 -49.35
C GLY A 49 40.59 6.37 -48.09
N PRO A 50 41.76 7.02 -47.89
CA PRO A 50 41.93 8.01 -46.83
C PRO A 50 40.90 9.12 -46.98
N VAL A 51 39.97 9.24 -46.03
CA VAL A 51 38.97 10.30 -46.00
C VAL A 51 39.50 11.42 -45.11
N ASP A 52 39.73 12.60 -45.69
CA ASP A 52 40.03 13.80 -44.91
C ASP A 52 38.73 14.34 -44.30
N GLU A 53 38.55 14.10 -43.00
CA GLU A 53 37.36 14.52 -42.23
C GLU A 53 37.08 16.02 -42.37
N ALA A 54 38.11 16.85 -42.49
CA ALA A 54 37.93 18.30 -42.60
C ALA A 54 37.33 18.69 -43.97
N VAL A 55 37.61 17.93 -45.02
CA VAL A 55 37.05 18.18 -46.37
C VAL A 55 35.62 17.64 -46.45
N THR A 56 35.34 16.47 -45.90
CA THR A 56 33.99 15.89 -45.90
C THR A 56 33.02 16.71 -45.05
N LEU A 57 33.45 17.18 -43.87
CA LEU A 57 32.62 18.05 -43.02
C LEU A 57 32.36 19.40 -43.70
N ARG A 58 33.35 19.98 -44.39
CA ARG A 58 33.15 21.22 -45.16
C ARG A 58 32.16 21.02 -46.31
N ARG A 59 32.29 19.93 -47.06
CA ARG A 59 31.33 19.54 -48.09
C ARG A 59 29.92 19.44 -47.52
N TYR A 60 29.79 18.73 -46.40
CA TYR A 60 28.50 18.43 -45.78
C TYR A 60 27.82 19.64 -45.12
N MET A 61 28.59 20.59 -44.59
CA MET A 61 28.08 21.76 -43.89
C MET A 61 27.92 23.01 -44.78
N LEU A 62 28.70 23.16 -45.85
CA LEU A 62 28.72 24.37 -46.69
C LEU A 62 28.20 24.17 -48.11
N GLU A 63 28.21 22.97 -48.69
CA GLU A 63 27.70 22.78 -50.05
C GLU A 63 26.18 22.56 -50.05
N GLU A 64 25.50 23.14 -51.04
CA GLU A 64 24.05 23.05 -51.22
C GLU A 64 23.65 21.81 -52.05
N ASP A 65 24.57 21.26 -52.85
CA ASP A 65 24.33 20.16 -53.79
C ASP A 65 24.63 18.78 -53.17
N LEU A 66 24.10 18.52 -51.97
CA LEU A 66 24.20 17.21 -51.32
C LEU A 66 23.16 16.23 -51.89
N PRO A 67 23.48 14.91 -51.93
CA PRO A 67 22.45 13.91 -52.22
C PRO A 67 21.32 14.00 -51.18
N PRO A 68 20.08 13.67 -51.54
CA PRO A 68 18.90 13.88 -50.68
C PRO A 68 19.06 13.32 -49.27
N ASP A 69 19.67 12.13 -49.15
CA ASP A 69 19.91 11.46 -47.86
C ASP A 69 20.90 12.23 -46.98
N GLU A 70 21.96 12.80 -47.57
CA GLU A 70 22.96 13.60 -46.85
C GLU A 70 22.36 14.95 -46.41
N ALA A 71 21.57 15.60 -47.28
CA ALA A 71 20.89 16.86 -46.97
C ALA A 71 19.84 16.68 -45.85
N PHE A 72 19.03 15.61 -45.89
CA PHE A 72 18.08 15.28 -44.82
C PHE A 72 18.80 15.09 -43.49
N LEU A 73 19.89 14.32 -43.44
CA LEU A 73 20.60 14.06 -42.19
C LEU A 73 21.24 15.35 -41.62
N ARG A 74 21.70 16.27 -42.47
CA ARG A 74 22.23 17.57 -42.06
C ARG A 74 21.13 18.37 -41.37
N ASP A 75 19.99 18.48 -42.02
CA ASP A 75 18.85 19.26 -41.54
C ASP A 75 18.22 18.60 -40.30
N TYR A 76 18.21 17.27 -40.22
CA TYR A 76 17.77 16.50 -39.05
C TYR A 76 18.63 16.80 -37.82
N MET A 77 19.96 16.83 -37.98
CA MET A 77 20.91 17.18 -36.92
C MET A 77 20.85 18.65 -36.52
N LEU A 78 20.85 19.57 -37.48
CA LEU A 78 20.88 21.01 -37.21
C LEU A 78 19.57 21.50 -36.60
N ASN A 79 18.43 21.03 -37.12
CA ASN A 79 17.11 21.43 -36.61
C ASN A 79 16.67 20.56 -35.43
N ALA A 80 17.51 19.62 -34.99
CA ALA A 80 17.21 18.67 -33.93
C ALA A 80 15.82 18.04 -34.10
N MET A 81 15.50 17.56 -35.31
CA MET A 81 14.15 17.10 -35.68
C MET A 81 13.65 15.90 -34.86
N TRP A 82 14.52 15.26 -34.06
CA TRP A 82 14.12 14.27 -33.04
C TRP A 82 13.51 14.88 -31.79
N LYS A 83 13.76 16.17 -31.54
CA LYS A 83 13.07 16.93 -30.52
C LYS A 83 11.76 17.34 -31.16
N ARG A 84 10.64 16.91 -30.55
CA ARG A 84 9.31 17.41 -30.92
C ARG A 84 9.40 18.94 -30.96
N PRO A 85 8.79 19.60 -31.96
CA PRO A 85 8.62 21.04 -31.88
C PRO A 85 7.99 21.31 -30.53
N VAL A 86 8.60 22.20 -29.74
CA VAL A 86 7.87 22.81 -28.64
C VAL A 86 6.80 23.61 -29.36
N GLU A 87 5.64 22.99 -29.56
CA GLU A 87 4.38 23.71 -29.68
C GLU A 87 4.47 24.81 -28.65
N ALA A 88 4.50 26.04 -29.16
CA ALA A 88 4.79 27.24 -28.41
C ALA A 88 3.61 27.56 -27.49
N ASP A 89 3.38 26.73 -26.48
CA ASP A 89 2.54 27.08 -25.36
C ASP A 89 3.42 27.78 -24.30
N GLY A 90 3.30 29.11 -24.30
CA GLY A 90 3.49 29.92 -23.10
C GLY A 90 4.88 30.49 -22.83
N GLY A 91 5.25 31.60 -23.48
CA GLY A 91 6.30 32.45 -22.91
C GLY A 91 6.88 33.56 -23.80
N GLY A 92 6.11 34.60 -24.14
CA GLY A 92 6.63 35.79 -24.82
C GLY A 92 5.62 36.93 -24.86
N GLY A 93 5.76 37.91 -23.96
CA GLY A 93 4.76 38.92 -23.63
C GLY A 93 4.26 39.86 -24.73
N GLY A 94 3.03 40.35 -24.56
CA GLY A 94 2.45 41.46 -25.31
C GLY A 94 0.94 41.62 -25.05
N ASP A 95 0.61 42.50 -24.10
CA ASP A 95 -0.60 43.34 -23.98
C ASP A 95 -1.86 43.02 -24.83
N GLY A 96 -3.01 42.87 -24.15
CA GLY A 96 -4.28 43.40 -24.68
C GLY A 96 -5.46 42.44 -24.84
N VAL A 97 -6.51 42.72 -24.06
CA VAL A 97 -7.95 42.52 -24.35
C VAL A 97 -8.53 41.11 -24.22
N GLY A 98 -9.47 40.98 -23.27
CA GLY A 98 -10.35 39.83 -23.16
C GLY A 98 -11.54 39.88 -24.12
N SER A 99 -12.14 38.72 -24.36
CA SER A 99 -13.56 38.55 -24.66
C SER A 99 -13.89 37.05 -24.63
N ASP A 100 -14.92 36.68 -23.87
CA ASP A 100 -15.75 35.50 -24.09
C ASP A 100 -16.04 35.29 -25.59
N GLY A 101 -15.97 34.03 -26.05
CA GLY A 101 -16.22 33.68 -27.44
C GLY A 101 -16.08 32.18 -27.71
N GLU A 102 -17.16 31.45 -27.42
CA GLU A 102 -17.45 30.10 -27.89
C GLU A 102 -17.31 29.99 -29.43
N GLY A 103 -16.55 29.01 -29.93
CA GLY A 103 -16.68 28.49 -31.30
C GLY A 103 -15.39 28.26 -32.10
N GLY A 104 -15.27 27.04 -32.64
CA GLY A 104 -14.38 26.67 -33.75
C GLY A 104 -13.18 25.81 -33.34
N GLY A 105 -12.86 24.69 -33.97
CA GLY A 105 -13.45 24.01 -35.10
C GLY A 105 -12.88 22.58 -35.14
N GLU A 106 -13.68 21.66 -35.67
CA GLU A 106 -13.27 20.30 -35.98
C GLU A 106 -12.21 20.37 -37.09
N GLU A 107 -10.92 20.23 -36.74
CA GLU A 107 -9.86 19.86 -37.67
C GLU A 107 -9.38 18.45 -37.30
N GLU A 108 -10.30 17.51 -37.45
CA GLU A 108 -10.10 16.08 -37.25
C GLU A 108 -9.54 15.50 -38.56
N GLY A 109 -8.21 15.43 -38.69
CA GLY A 109 -7.60 14.98 -39.95
C GLY A 109 -6.27 14.25 -39.78
N GLU A 110 -5.21 14.95 -39.38
CA GLU A 110 -3.84 14.36 -39.39
C GLU A 110 -3.00 14.75 -38.15
N GLU A 111 -3.49 15.66 -37.32
CA GLU A 111 -2.89 16.08 -36.03
C GLU A 111 -3.37 15.24 -34.83
N ALA A 112 -4.08 14.13 -35.07
CA ALA A 112 -4.58 13.26 -34.00
C ALA A 112 -3.54 12.23 -33.51
N GLY A 113 -2.51 11.93 -34.33
CA GLY A 113 -1.51 10.90 -34.01
C GLY A 113 -0.48 11.32 -32.96
N GLY A 114 0.00 12.57 -33.04
CA GLY A 114 0.92 13.16 -32.04
C GLY A 114 0.21 13.42 -30.72
N THR A 115 -0.99 14.02 -30.78
CA THR A 115 -1.79 14.34 -29.60
C THR A 115 -2.26 13.11 -28.82
N PHE A 116 -2.45 11.96 -29.47
CA PHE A 116 -2.76 10.72 -28.74
C PHE A 116 -1.54 10.21 -27.95
N SER A 117 -0.35 10.16 -28.56
CA SER A 117 0.89 9.81 -27.85
C SER A 117 1.21 10.82 -26.75
N ASP A 118 1.00 12.11 -26.97
CA ASP A 118 1.23 13.15 -25.96
C ASP A 118 0.22 13.04 -24.80
N ARG A 119 -1.04 12.70 -25.09
CA ARG A 119 -2.05 12.42 -24.05
C ARG A 119 -1.71 11.17 -23.25
N GLU A 120 -1.13 10.15 -23.89
CA GLU A 120 -0.63 8.97 -23.19
C GLU A 120 0.57 9.33 -22.30
N ASP A 121 1.55 10.07 -22.82
CA ASP A 121 2.71 10.55 -22.07
C ASP A 121 2.27 11.43 -20.87
N ASP A 122 1.30 12.31 -21.06
CA ASP A 122 0.69 13.14 -20.01
C ASP A 122 -0.06 12.31 -18.97
N PHE A 123 -0.83 11.32 -19.43
CA PHE A 123 -1.55 10.41 -18.53
C PHE A 123 -0.55 9.60 -17.69
N GLU A 124 0.49 9.05 -18.29
CA GLU A 124 1.54 8.31 -17.61
C GLU A 124 2.27 9.20 -16.61
N ARG A 125 2.63 10.43 -16.98
CA ARG A 125 3.23 11.40 -16.06
C ARG A 125 2.30 11.67 -14.87
N SER A 126 1.04 12.01 -15.14
CA SER A 126 0.05 12.30 -14.10
C SER A 126 -0.28 11.09 -13.22
N HIS A 127 -0.06 9.86 -13.70
CA HIS A 127 -0.27 8.63 -12.94
C HIS A 127 0.96 8.23 -12.13
N ASN A 128 2.16 8.39 -12.69
CA ASN A 128 3.42 8.04 -12.05
C ASN A 128 3.82 9.06 -10.98
N PHE A 129 3.59 10.36 -11.22
CA PHE A 129 3.97 11.46 -10.33
C PHE A 129 2.82 11.99 -9.47
N ARG A 130 1.76 11.19 -9.26
CA ARG A 130 0.53 11.57 -8.51
C ARG A 130 0.79 12.21 -7.15
N TYR A 131 1.88 11.84 -6.49
CA TYR A 131 2.24 12.29 -5.15
C TYR A 131 3.29 13.42 -5.13
N GLU A 132 3.94 13.67 -6.26
CA GLU A 132 5.03 14.64 -6.42
C GLU A 132 4.57 15.91 -7.12
N GLU A 133 3.48 15.83 -7.89
CA GLU A 133 2.88 16.99 -8.54
C GLU A 133 2.29 18.00 -7.54
N VAL A 134 2.38 19.28 -7.90
CA VAL A 134 1.84 20.38 -7.11
C VAL A 134 0.33 20.23 -7.01
N GLY A 135 -0.18 19.99 -5.80
CA GLY A 135 -1.60 19.75 -5.54
C GLY A 135 -1.97 18.31 -5.19
N ALA A 136 -1.00 17.38 -5.17
CA ALA A 136 -1.18 15.99 -4.74
C ALA A 136 -1.78 15.83 -3.33
N ALA A 137 -1.52 16.80 -2.43
CA ALA A 137 -2.09 16.81 -1.09
C ALA A 137 -3.62 17.05 -1.06
N ARG A 138 -4.20 17.57 -2.15
CA ARG A 138 -5.63 17.90 -2.23
C ARG A 138 -6.42 16.68 -2.71
N VAL A 139 -6.97 15.92 -1.77
CA VAL A 139 -7.86 14.80 -2.08
C VAL A 139 -9.22 15.33 -2.58
N VAL A 140 -9.52 15.10 -3.85
CA VAL A 140 -10.83 15.43 -4.43
C VAL A 140 -11.85 14.36 -4.04
N SER A 141 -12.71 14.65 -3.07
CA SER A 141 -13.81 13.75 -2.68
C SER A 141 -15.12 14.14 -3.36
N HIS A 142 -15.83 13.15 -3.89
CA HIS A 142 -17.18 13.32 -4.45
C HIS A 142 -18.24 12.68 -3.54
N PRO A 143 -19.47 13.22 -3.48
CA PRO A 143 -20.53 12.63 -2.68
C PRO A 143 -20.88 11.23 -3.18
N ARG A 144 -20.89 10.25 -2.27
CA ARG A 144 -21.24 8.85 -2.59
C ARG A 144 -22.72 8.66 -2.94
N GLN A 145 -23.56 9.60 -2.51
CA GLN A 145 -24.98 9.65 -2.84
C GLN A 145 -25.22 10.90 -3.69
N VAL A 146 -25.52 10.68 -4.96
CA VAL A 146 -25.91 11.73 -5.89
C VAL A 146 -27.43 11.78 -5.94
N GLU A 147 -28.01 12.88 -5.48
CA GLU A 147 -29.45 13.12 -5.59
C GLU A 147 -29.81 13.22 -7.08
N GLY A 148 -30.72 12.35 -7.55
CA GLY A 148 -31.08 12.26 -8.97
C GLY A 148 -30.40 11.15 -9.79
N SER A 149 -29.60 10.28 -9.16
CA SER A 149 -29.03 9.12 -9.87
C SER A 149 -30.12 8.16 -10.36
N LEU A 150 -30.11 7.87 -11.68
CA LEU A 150 -30.97 6.86 -12.33
C LEU A 150 -30.64 5.41 -11.92
N ARG A 151 -29.63 5.19 -11.06
CA ARG A 151 -29.32 3.85 -10.52
C ARG A 151 -30.51 3.29 -9.75
N ARG A 152 -30.76 1.98 -9.89
CA ARG A 152 -31.80 1.26 -9.14
C ARG A 152 -31.55 1.36 -7.62
N GLN A 153 -32.23 2.31 -6.99
CA GLN A 153 -32.21 2.53 -5.53
C GLN A 153 -32.67 1.29 -4.73
N ALA A 154 -33.41 0.37 -5.35
CA ALA A 154 -33.86 -0.88 -4.72
C ALA A 154 -32.70 -1.81 -4.29
N GLU A 155 -31.58 -1.83 -5.03
CA GLU A 155 -30.40 -2.62 -4.65
C GLU A 155 -29.68 -2.01 -3.43
N LEU A 156 -29.63 -0.67 -3.37
CA LEU A 156 -29.11 0.07 -2.22
C LEU A 156 -29.97 -0.14 -0.96
N GLY A 157 -31.29 -0.24 -1.12
CA GLY A 157 -32.22 -0.58 -0.04
C GLY A 157 -31.93 -1.95 0.57
N ARG A 158 -31.78 -3.00 -0.25
CA ARG A 158 -31.44 -4.36 0.22
C ARG A 158 -30.08 -4.43 0.92
N LYS A 159 -29.05 -3.79 0.37
CA LYS A 159 -27.74 -3.70 1.01
C LYS A 159 -27.80 -2.98 2.36
N ARG A 160 -28.60 -1.91 2.45
CA ARG A 160 -28.82 -1.16 3.69
C ARG A 160 -29.55 -1.99 4.75
N GLN A 161 -30.59 -2.75 4.35
CA GLN A 161 -31.31 -3.68 5.21
C GLN A 161 -30.38 -4.79 5.73
N ALA A 162 -29.63 -5.45 4.85
CA ALA A 162 -28.66 -6.48 5.24
C ALA A 162 -27.61 -5.95 6.24
N LYS A 163 -27.14 -4.72 6.04
CA LYS A 163 -26.21 -4.07 6.99
C LYS A 163 -26.88 -3.77 8.34
N ALA A 164 -28.13 -3.32 8.33
CA ALA A 164 -28.89 -3.08 9.55
C ALA A 164 -29.08 -4.38 10.34
N GLU A 165 -29.56 -5.45 9.70
CA GLU A 165 -29.71 -6.77 10.32
C GLU A 165 -28.39 -7.33 10.87
N ALA A 166 -27.29 -7.18 10.14
CA ALA A 166 -25.97 -7.60 10.61
C ALA A 166 -25.52 -6.80 11.84
N SER A 167 -25.82 -5.49 11.86
CA SER A 167 -25.50 -4.63 12.99
C SER A 167 -26.34 -4.97 14.23
N GLU A 168 -27.62 -5.29 14.06
CA GLU A 168 -28.53 -5.73 15.11
C GLU A 168 -28.11 -7.08 15.69
N ARG A 169 -27.76 -8.06 14.84
CA ARG A 169 -27.21 -9.35 15.28
C ARG A 169 -25.93 -9.15 16.08
N ARG A 170 -25.03 -8.28 15.63
CA ARG A 170 -23.78 -7.96 16.36
C ARG A 170 -24.07 -7.27 17.70
N ALA A 171 -25.04 -6.38 17.76
CA ALA A 171 -25.45 -5.71 19.00
C ALA A 171 -26.05 -6.71 19.99
N ALA A 172 -26.97 -7.57 19.55
CA ALA A 172 -27.57 -8.62 20.38
C ALA A 172 -26.53 -9.61 20.93
N LEU A 173 -25.53 -9.99 20.12
CA LEU A 173 -24.42 -10.84 20.58
C LEU A 173 -23.55 -10.13 21.64
N LYS A 174 -23.27 -8.83 21.46
CA LYS A 174 -22.53 -8.04 22.46
C LYS A 174 -23.30 -7.93 23.77
N GLU A 175 -24.60 -7.72 23.71
CA GLU A 175 -25.47 -7.63 24.89
C GLU A 175 -25.50 -8.96 25.65
N LYS A 176 -25.67 -10.09 24.95
CA LYS A 176 -25.59 -11.43 25.56
C LYS A 176 -24.25 -11.66 26.28
N LYS A 177 -23.13 -11.31 25.63
CA LYS A 177 -21.80 -11.40 26.25
C LYS A 177 -21.67 -10.48 27.47
N ALA A 178 -22.19 -9.26 27.40
CA ALA A 178 -22.15 -8.33 28.52
C ALA A 178 -23.00 -8.85 29.71
N ALA A 179 -24.17 -9.44 29.45
CA ALA A 179 -25.00 -10.06 30.46
C ALA A 179 -24.32 -11.28 31.11
N GLU A 180 -23.65 -12.12 30.31
CA GLU A 180 -22.86 -13.25 30.80
C GLU A 180 -21.68 -12.78 31.67
N LEU A 181 -20.93 -11.78 31.22
CA LEU A 181 -19.85 -11.18 32.02
C LEU A 181 -20.38 -10.60 33.34
N ARG A 182 -21.54 -9.94 33.35
CA ARG A 182 -22.16 -9.46 34.59
C ARG A 182 -22.52 -10.61 35.52
N ARG A 183 -23.10 -11.71 35.00
CA ARG A 183 -23.40 -12.90 35.79
C ARG A 183 -22.12 -13.52 36.39
N LEU A 184 -21.08 -13.70 35.57
CA LEU A 184 -19.80 -14.25 36.02
C LEU A 184 -19.13 -13.36 37.07
N LYS A 185 -19.17 -12.03 36.89
CA LYS A 185 -18.68 -11.06 37.89
C LYS A 185 -19.43 -11.18 39.21
N ASN A 186 -20.76 -11.30 39.17
CA ASN A 186 -21.57 -11.46 40.38
C ASN A 186 -21.28 -12.78 41.11
N LEU A 187 -21.14 -13.88 40.35
CA LEU A 187 -20.73 -15.17 40.92
C LEU A 187 -19.34 -15.09 41.54
N LYS A 188 -18.38 -14.43 40.89
CA LYS A 188 -17.03 -14.28 41.43
C LYS A 188 -17.00 -13.39 42.67
N LYS A 189 -17.79 -12.31 42.69
CA LYS A 189 -17.95 -11.48 43.88
C LYS A 189 -18.52 -12.28 45.05
N ALA A 190 -19.54 -13.12 44.80
CA ALA A 190 -20.09 -13.99 45.83
C ALA A 190 -19.05 -14.99 46.36
N GLU A 191 -18.26 -15.61 45.47
CA GLU A 191 -17.15 -16.51 45.87
C GLU A 191 -16.08 -15.79 46.70
N ILE A 192 -15.73 -14.55 46.34
CA ILE A 192 -14.77 -13.74 47.10
C ILE A 192 -15.33 -13.39 48.48
N LEU A 193 -16.61 -13.01 48.58
CA LEU A 193 -17.26 -12.75 49.87
C LEU A 193 -17.28 -14.00 50.76
N GLU A 194 -17.58 -15.17 50.19
CA GLU A 194 -17.53 -16.44 50.93
C GLU A 194 -16.11 -16.73 51.44
N ARG A 195 -15.09 -16.50 50.62
CA ARG A 195 -13.68 -16.66 51.04
C ARG A 195 -13.28 -15.66 52.12
N LEU A 196 -13.72 -14.40 52.02
CA LEU A 196 -13.47 -13.38 53.05
C LEU A 196 -14.14 -13.77 54.36
N GLN A 197 -15.37 -14.27 54.34
CA GLN A 197 -16.06 -14.79 55.52
C GLN A 197 -15.34 -16.01 56.12
N ALA A 198 -14.77 -16.88 55.28
CA ALA A 198 -13.97 -18.00 55.77
C ALA A 198 -12.68 -17.52 56.47
N ILE A 199 -12.00 -16.51 55.90
CA ILE A 199 -10.81 -15.89 56.50
C ILE A 199 -11.17 -15.20 57.82
N GLU A 200 -12.27 -14.45 57.87
CA GLU A 200 -12.75 -13.79 59.09
C GLU A 200 -13.01 -14.78 60.23
N LYS A 201 -13.63 -15.93 59.91
CA LYS A 201 -13.84 -17.02 60.88
C LYS A 201 -12.54 -17.62 61.41
N VAL A 202 -11.54 -17.82 60.55
CA VAL A 202 -10.23 -18.34 60.94
C VAL A 202 -9.44 -17.29 61.73
N SER A 203 -9.59 -16.02 61.40
CA SER A 203 -8.91 -14.89 62.04
C SER A 203 -9.53 -14.46 63.38
N GLY A 204 -10.46 -15.24 63.93
CA GLY A 204 -11.06 -14.95 65.24
C GLY A 204 -11.96 -13.72 65.29
N GLY A 205 -12.43 -13.19 64.15
CA GLY A 205 -13.31 -12.03 64.09
C GLY A 205 -12.65 -10.68 64.43
N ALA A 206 -11.31 -10.61 64.50
CA ALA A 206 -10.58 -9.41 64.94
C ALA A 206 -10.43 -8.30 63.88
N GLY A 207 -11.03 -8.47 62.70
CA GLY A 207 -10.96 -7.46 61.65
C GLY A 207 -12.07 -7.68 60.64
N SER A 208 -13.16 -6.91 60.76
CA SER A 208 -14.20 -6.94 59.72
C SER A 208 -13.61 -6.37 58.42
N LEU A 209 -13.37 -7.26 57.46
CA LEU A 209 -12.94 -6.92 56.10
C LEU A 209 -14.13 -6.42 55.24
N GLU A 210 -15.29 -6.12 55.85
CA GLU A 210 -16.50 -5.67 55.15
C GLU A 210 -16.34 -4.30 54.47
N GLY A 211 -15.32 -3.51 54.85
CA GLY A 211 -15.03 -2.19 54.26
C GLY A 211 -14.20 -2.22 52.97
N VAL A 212 -13.79 -3.40 52.49
CA VAL A 212 -12.89 -3.52 51.32
C VAL A 212 -13.66 -3.35 50.02
N ASP A 213 -13.29 -2.36 49.21
CA ASP A 213 -13.86 -2.17 47.88
C ASP A 213 -13.36 -3.24 46.90
N LEU A 214 -14.16 -4.29 46.69
CA LEU A 214 -13.91 -5.36 45.74
C LEU A 214 -14.13 -4.97 44.27
N SER A 215 -14.50 -3.71 43.99
CA SER A 215 -14.83 -3.22 42.64
C SER A 215 -13.90 -2.15 42.10
N GLY A 216 -13.11 -1.51 42.96
CA GLY A 216 -12.06 -0.56 42.58
C GLY A 216 -10.78 -1.25 42.10
N ASP A 217 -9.82 -0.43 41.68
CA ASP A 217 -8.47 -0.89 41.35
C ASP A 217 -7.71 -1.24 42.65
N PHE A 218 -7.01 -2.38 42.66
CA PHE A 218 -6.26 -2.82 43.84
C PHE A 218 -4.97 -2.00 43.98
N ASP A 219 -4.86 -1.25 45.08
CA ASP A 219 -3.67 -0.50 45.47
C ASP A 219 -2.93 -1.22 46.61
N PRO A 220 -1.73 -1.79 46.36
CA PRO A 220 -0.96 -2.49 47.38
C PRO A 220 -0.64 -1.63 48.61
N ASP A 221 -0.28 -0.35 48.42
CA ASP A 221 0.16 0.51 49.53
C ASP A 221 -1.01 0.88 50.44
N ALA A 222 -2.20 1.07 49.87
CA ALA A 222 -3.42 1.34 50.62
C ALA A 222 -3.90 0.08 51.36
N TRP A 223 -3.82 -1.08 50.71
CA TRP A 223 -4.17 -2.37 51.31
C TRP A 223 -3.27 -2.71 52.50
N ASP A 224 -1.95 -2.58 52.35
CA ASP A 224 -0.99 -2.86 53.41
C ASP A 224 -1.19 -1.95 54.63
N LYS A 225 -1.49 -0.66 54.41
CA LYS A 225 -1.84 0.27 55.49
C LYS A 225 -3.11 -0.16 56.24
N GLN A 226 -4.13 -0.61 55.52
CA GLN A 226 -5.36 -1.12 56.13
C GLN A 226 -5.12 -2.39 56.94
N MET A 227 -4.35 -3.34 56.39
CA MET A 227 -4.01 -4.58 57.10
C MET A 227 -3.15 -4.32 58.33
N ALA A 228 -2.15 -3.44 58.25
CA ALA A 228 -1.31 -3.07 59.40
C ALA A 228 -2.10 -2.37 60.51
N ALA A 229 -3.16 -1.63 60.17
CA ALA A 229 -4.04 -1.00 61.15
C ALA A 229 -4.97 -2.01 61.85
N VAL A 230 -5.45 -3.02 61.12
CA VAL A 230 -6.35 -4.06 61.64
C VAL A 230 -5.56 -5.11 62.45
N PHE A 231 -4.42 -5.55 61.93
CA PHE A 231 -3.52 -6.53 62.54
C PHE A 231 -2.35 -5.81 63.22
N ASN A 232 -2.65 -4.98 64.20
CA ASN A 232 -1.67 -4.21 64.95
C ASN A 232 -1.10 -5.01 66.15
N ASP A 233 -0.19 -4.41 66.92
CA ASP A 233 0.43 -5.05 68.09
C ASP A 233 -0.62 -5.52 69.12
N ASP A 234 -1.77 -4.84 69.24
CA ASP A 234 -2.85 -5.23 70.15
C ASP A 234 -3.51 -6.56 69.72
N TYR A 235 -3.68 -6.78 68.41
CA TYR A 235 -4.18 -8.04 67.86
C TYR A 235 -3.22 -9.20 68.15
N TYR A 236 -1.91 -9.00 67.96
CA TYR A 236 -0.92 -10.03 68.24
C TYR A 236 -0.66 -10.23 69.75
N ALA A 237 -0.88 -9.20 70.57
CA ALA A 237 -0.79 -9.28 72.03
C ALA A 237 -2.01 -9.96 72.66
N ALA A 238 -3.16 -9.96 71.99
CA ALA A 238 -4.32 -10.78 72.31
C ALA A 238 -4.04 -12.26 71.94
N ALA A 239 -3.02 -12.85 72.57
CA ALA A 239 -2.66 -14.23 72.35
C ALA A 239 -3.83 -15.15 72.73
N ASP A 240 -4.17 -16.05 71.82
CA ASP A 240 -5.03 -17.18 72.11
C ASP A 240 -4.37 -17.99 73.25
N PRO A 241 -5.03 -18.20 74.41
CA PRO A 241 -4.45 -18.94 75.54
C PRO A 241 -3.95 -20.34 75.16
N GLU A 242 -4.49 -20.94 74.08
CA GLU A 242 -4.03 -22.23 73.55
C GLU A 242 -2.67 -22.10 72.83
N LEU A 243 -2.44 -21.01 72.11
CA LEU A 243 -1.20 -20.73 71.37
C LEU A 243 -0.06 -20.27 72.29
N ALA A 244 -0.41 -19.54 73.35
CA ALA A 244 0.54 -19.21 74.42
C ALA A 244 1.05 -20.48 75.14
N ALA A 245 0.19 -21.47 75.38
CA ALA A 245 0.55 -22.74 76.00
C ALA A 245 1.42 -23.62 75.10
N GLU A 246 1.20 -23.62 73.78
CA GLU A 246 2.06 -24.35 72.82
C GLU A 246 3.47 -23.74 72.71
N LEU A 247 3.59 -22.41 72.75
CA LEU A 247 4.90 -21.74 72.70
C LEU A 247 5.73 -21.99 73.97
N GLU A 248 5.09 -21.95 75.14
CA GLU A 248 5.76 -22.26 76.41
C GLU A 248 6.22 -23.73 76.46
N ALA A 249 5.38 -24.66 75.97
CA ALA A 249 5.74 -26.07 75.87
C ALA A 249 6.87 -26.35 74.86
N ALA A 250 7.02 -25.53 73.82
CA ALA A 250 8.10 -25.62 72.84
C ALA A 250 9.41 -24.98 73.35
N GLU A 251 9.35 -24.03 74.29
CA GLU A 251 10.51 -23.40 74.91
C GLU A 251 11.06 -24.24 76.09
N GLU A 252 10.22 -25.05 76.74
CA GLU A 252 10.62 -26.04 77.76
C GLU A 252 11.17 -27.37 77.19
N ALA A 253 11.03 -27.62 75.88
CA ALA A 253 11.48 -28.85 75.19
C ALA A 253 12.89 -28.71 74.57
#